data_AF-A0A818W3Q3-F1
#
_entry.id   AF-A0A818W3Q3-F1
#
_cell.length_a   1.000
_cell.length_b   1.000
_cell.length_c   1.000
_cell.angle_alpha   90.00
_cell.angle_beta   90.00
_cell.angle_gamma   90.00
#
_symmetry.space_group_name_H-M   'P 1'
#
loop_
_entity.id
_entity.type
_entity.pdbx_description
1 polymer ?
#
loop_
_entity_poly.entity_id
_entity_poly.type
_entity_poly.pdbx_seq_one_letter_code
_entity_poly.pdbx_strand_id
1 'polypeptide(L)'
;MIALNGLGQLLGTSGSSSPIFDCNGRRSGLYRDMYDCTKFYFCTTNNQPSDGTLLRYDFICPTNYAFSMTTCRCELGQSHTCHTLTKTDCLLL
;
A
#
# COMPACT_ATOMS: atom_id res chain seq x y z
N MET A 1 27.20 41.36 -2.36
CA MET A 1 25.94 41.83 -2.98
C MET A 1 25.75 40.99 -4.25
N ILE A 2 24.68 40.25 -4.55
CA ILE A 2 23.28 40.04 -4.04
C ILE A 2 22.94 38.56 -4.34
N ALA A 3 22.19 37.76 -3.57
CA ALA A 3 21.70 37.78 -2.19
C ALA A 3 21.26 36.33 -1.79
N LEU A 4 20.48 36.15 -0.71
CA LEU A 4 19.87 34.87 -0.28
C LEU A 4 18.47 34.66 -0.88
N ASN A 5 18.03 33.40 -1.00
CA ASN A 5 16.71 32.84 -0.61
C ASN A 5 16.32 31.62 -1.47
N GLY A 6 15.91 30.51 -0.84
CA GLY A 6 15.44 29.31 -1.55
C GLY A 6 15.40 28.06 -0.66
N LEU A 7 14.33 27.91 0.11
CA LEU A 7 14.09 26.71 0.94
C LEU A 7 13.82 25.48 0.05
N GLY A 8 14.65 24.44 0.19
CA GLY A 8 14.49 23.14 -0.48
C GLY A 8 14.78 22.02 0.51
N GLN A 9 13.79 21.67 1.32
CA GLN A 9 13.98 20.86 2.52
C GLN A 9 14.03 19.35 2.19
N LEU A 10 15.15 18.71 2.52
CA LEU A 10 15.29 17.28 2.87
C LEU A 10 14.59 16.26 1.92
N LEU A 11 15.15 16.05 0.73
CA LEU A 11 14.84 14.85 -0.05
C LEU A 11 15.55 13.61 0.53
N GLY A 12 14.81 12.86 1.35
CA GLY A 12 14.94 11.42 1.58
C GLY A 12 16.35 10.83 1.67
N THR A 13 16.89 10.74 2.89
CA THR A 13 18.04 9.86 3.19
C THR A 13 17.80 8.44 2.71
N SER A 14 18.82 7.83 2.12
CA SER A 14 18.87 6.44 1.65
C SER A 14 18.39 5.43 2.70
N GLY A 15 17.11 5.07 2.66
CA GLY A 15 16.52 4.00 3.47
C GLY A 15 16.05 2.88 2.55
N SER A 16 16.73 1.73 2.64
CA SER A 16 16.32 0.40 2.12
C SER A 16 15.21 0.39 1.08
N SER A 17 15.56 0.21 -0.19
CA SER A 17 14.66 0.16 -1.35
C SER A 17 13.78 -1.10 -1.39
N SER A 18 12.95 -1.28 -0.36
CA SER A 18 11.73 -2.09 -0.50
C SER A 18 10.82 -1.38 -1.49
N PRO A 19 10.35 -2.03 -2.57
CA PRO A 19 9.47 -1.40 -3.55
C PRO A 19 8.23 -0.85 -2.85
N ILE A 20 8.13 0.48 -2.86
CA ILE A 20 7.00 1.20 -2.27
C ILE A 20 5.76 0.79 -3.04
N PHE A 21 4.84 0.08 -2.37
CA PHE A 21 3.56 -0.27 -2.97
C PHE A 21 2.82 0.99 -3.41
N ASP A 22 2.36 1.04 -4.65
CA ASP A 22 1.58 2.16 -5.17
C ASP A 22 0.33 1.70 -5.94
N CYS A 23 -0.68 2.57 -5.98
CA CYS A 23 -1.98 2.32 -6.59
C CYS A 23 -2.07 2.71 -8.07
N ASN A 24 -1.05 3.35 -8.66
CA ASN A 24 -1.04 3.71 -10.08
C ASN A 24 -1.17 2.46 -10.98
N GLY A 25 -1.99 2.56 -12.02
CA GLY A 25 -2.32 1.44 -12.92
C GLY A 25 -3.16 0.33 -12.28
N ARG A 26 -3.56 0.45 -11.00
CA ARG A 26 -4.44 -0.51 -10.30
C ARG A 26 -5.90 -0.06 -10.34
N ARG A 27 -6.80 -1.01 -10.11
CA ARG A 27 -8.24 -0.75 -9.94
C ARG A 27 -8.55 -0.48 -8.46
N SER A 28 -9.72 0.08 -8.18
CA SER A 28 -10.19 0.23 -6.79
C SER A 28 -10.36 -1.14 -6.11
N GLY A 29 -9.76 -1.32 -4.93
CA GLY A 29 -9.70 -2.62 -4.26
C GLY A 29 -8.65 -2.69 -3.15
N LEU A 30 -8.63 -3.81 -2.43
CA LEU A 30 -7.63 -4.10 -1.39
C LEU A 30 -6.49 -4.95 -1.95
N TYR A 31 -5.26 -4.60 -1.58
CA TYR A 31 -4.02 -5.22 -2.03
C TYR A 31 -3.13 -5.54 -0.81
N ARG A 32 -2.51 -6.71 -0.75
CA ARG A 32 -1.59 -7.05 0.35
C ARG A 32 -0.21 -6.46 0.10
N ASP A 33 0.52 -6.16 1.17
CA ASP A 33 1.98 -6.00 1.07
C ASP A 33 2.66 -7.35 0.73
N MET A 34 3.78 -7.30 0.00
CA MET A 34 4.49 -8.52 -0.42
C MET A 34 5.48 -9.02 0.64
N TYR A 35 5.93 -8.15 1.54
CA TYR A 35 6.90 -8.45 2.60
C TYR A 35 6.23 -8.63 3.97
N ASP A 36 5.12 -7.94 4.21
CA ASP A 36 4.40 -7.99 5.49
C ASP A 36 2.96 -8.50 5.31
N CYS A 37 2.71 -9.75 5.69
CA CYS A 37 1.39 -10.36 5.56
C CYS A 37 0.33 -9.81 6.53
N THR A 38 0.71 -8.98 7.50
CA THR A 38 -0.24 -8.22 8.34
C THR A 38 -0.70 -6.94 7.65
N LYS A 39 0.08 -6.42 6.68
CA LYS A 39 -0.14 -5.13 6.05
C LYS A 39 -0.89 -5.24 4.72
N PHE A 40 -1.81 -4.31 4.51
CA PHE A 40 -2.56 -4.20 3.26
C PHE A 40 -2.90 -2.74 2.94
N TYR A 41 -3.35 -2.53 1.71
CA TYR A 41 -3.55 -1.24 1.09
C TYR A 41 -4.91 -1.19 0.44
N PHE A 42 -5.68 -0.14 0.71
CA PHE A 42 -6.91 0.16 -0.02
C PHE A 42 -6.63 1.22 -1.07
N CYS A 43 -6.76 0.86 -2.34
CA CYS A 43 -6.73 1.78 -3.46
C CYS A 43 -8.16 2.23 -3.79
N THR A 44 -8.41 3.54 -3.87
CA THR A 44 -9.74 4.06 -4.22
C THR A 44 -9.70 5.42 -4.92
N THR A 45 -10.70 5.66 -5.76
CA THR A 45 -10.94 6.92 -6.49
C THR A 45 -11.81 7.92 -5.71
N ASN A 46 -12.33 7.53 -4.55
CA ASN A 46 -13.52 8.16 -3.94
C ASN A 46 -13.33 9.60 -3.40
N ASN A 47 -12.14 10.19 -3.49
CA ASN A 47 -11.86 11.62 -3.27
C ASN A 47 -10.60 12.04 -4.06
N GLN A 48 -10.64 11.87 -5.38
CA GLN A 48 -9.43 12.04 -6.20
C GLN A 48 -9.02 13.51 -6.41
N PRO A 49 -7.72 13.85 -6.37
CA PRO A 49 -7.23 14.98 -7.18
C PRO A 49 -7.47 14.69 -8.67
N SER A 50 -7.68 15.73 -9.48
CA SER A 50 -8.19 15.65 -10.87
C SER A 50 -7.28 14.99 -11.92
N ASP A 51 -6.24 14.26 -11.52
CA ASP A 51 -5.09 13.84 -12.33
C ASP A 51 -5.10 12.35 -12.74
N GLY A 52 -6.00 11.53 -12.17
CA GLY A 52 -6.07 10.07 -12.39
C GLY A 52 -5.42 9.23 -11.28
N THR A 53 -4.82 9.87 -10.27
CA THR A 53 -4.11 9.18 -9.18
C THR A 53 -5.07 8.63 -8.12
N LEU A 54 -5.12 7.29 -7.95
CA LEU A 54 -5.87 6.66 -6.87
C LEU A 54 -5.27 6.99 -5.50
N LEU A 55 -6.14 7.24 -4.51
CA LEU A 55 -5.74 7.33 -3.10
C LEU A 55 -5.36 5.96 -2.57
N ARG A 56 -4.27 5.91 -1.79
CA ARG A 56 -3.82 4.74 -1.02
C ARG A 56 -4.08 4.98 0.46
N TYR A 57 -4.79 4.06 1.11
CA TYR A 57 -4.85 3.97 2.56
C TYR A 57 -4.10 2.71 3.01
N ASP A 58 -3.18 2.84 3.96
CA ASP A 58 -2.49 1.71 4.57
C ASP A 58 -3.23 1.21 5.83
N PHE A 59 -3.25 -0.10 5.98
CA PHE A 59 -3.89 -0.80 7.09
C PHE A 59 -2.99 -1.94 7.57
N ILE A 60 -3.05 -2.22 8.86
CA ILE A 60 -2.30 -3.28 9.53
C ILE A 60 -3.30 -4.14 10.31
N CYS A 61 -3.24 -5.45 10.13
CA CYS A 61 -4.05 -6.40 10.88
C CYS A 61 -3.62 -6.46 12.35
N PRO A 62 -4.55 -6.72 13.28
CA PRO A 62 -4.20 -6.89 14.70
C PRO A 62 -3.29 -8.11 14.92
N THR A 63 -2.60 -8.13 16.06
CA THR A 63 -1.61 -9.17 16.41
C THR A 63 -2.18 -10.59 16.26
N ASN A 64 -1.41 -11.47 15.62
CA ASN A 64 -1.77 -12.86 15.23
C ASN A 64 -2.75 -13.00 14.06
N TYR A 65 -3.12 -11.91 13.37
CA TYR A 65 -3.92 -11.96 12.15
C TYR A 65 -3.08 -11.57 10.92
N ALA A 66 -3.30 -12.26 9.80
CA ALA A 66 -2.76 -11.90 8.49
C ALA A 66 -3.91 -11.46 7.57
N PHE A 67 -3.67 -10.48 6.69
CA PHE A 67 -4.69 -10.06 5.72
C PHE A 67 -4.91 -11.14 4.67
N SER A 68 -6.09 -11.72 4.54
CA SER A 68 -6.40 -12.81 3.60
C SER A 68 -7.01 -12.28 2.31
N MET A 69 -6.41 -12.64 1.16
CA MET A 69 -6.85 -12.18 -0.17
C MET A 69 -8.01 -13.03 -0.74
N THR A 70 -8.23 -14.21 -0.15
CA THR A 70 -9.39 -15.07 -0.44
C THR A 70 -10.66 -14.47 0.14
N THR A 71 -10.61 -14.02 1.40
CA THR A 71 -11.77 -13.56 2.18
C THR A 71 -11.81 -12.04 2.40
N CYS A 72 -10.81 -11.32 1.89
CA CYS A 72 -10.66 -9.86 1.88
C CYS A 72 -10.68 -9.21 3.28
N ARG A 73 -10.16 -9.91 4.30
CA ARG A 73 -10.17 -9.49 5.71
C ARG A 73 -8.97 -10.05 6.47
N CYS A 74 -8.71 -9.52 7.66
CA CYS A 74 -7.74 -10.11 8.59
C CYS A 74 -8.25 -11.46 9.12
N GLU A 75 -7.51 -12.55 8.90
CA GLU A 75 -7.84 -13.88 9.39
C GLU A 75 -6.77 -14.39 10.37
N LEU A 76 -7.22 -15.13 11.38
CA LEU A 76 -6.35 -15.75 12.37
C LEU A 76 -5.70 -16.99 11.73
N GLY A 77 -4.39 -16.93 11.47
CA GLY A 77 -3.70 -18.06 10.86
C GLY A 77 -2.39 -17.65 10.21
N GLN A 78 -1.42 -18.55 10.31
CA GLN A 78 -0.12 -18.45 9.68
C GLN A 78 -0.29 -18.44 8.15
N SER A 79 -0.30 -17.26 7.52
CA SER A 79 -0.23 -17.16 6.05
C SER A 79 1.21 -17.50 5.64
N HIS A 80 1.50 -18.80 5.58
CA HIS A 80 2.86 -19.36 5.64
C HIS A 80 3.83 -18.82 4.57
N THR A 81 3.33 -18.29 3.46
CA THR A 81 4.00 -17.22 2.71
C THR A 81 2.97 -16.28 2.10
N CYS A 82 3.28 -14.98 2.04
CA CYS A 82 2.49 -14.04 1.23
C CYS A 82 2.45 -14.41 -0.26
N HIS A 83 3.47 -15.12 -0.74
CA HIS A 83 3.72 -15.40 -2.15
C HIS A 83 2.89 -16.56 -2.75
N THR A 84 2.28 -17.44 -1.95
CA THR A 84 1.52 -18.59 -2.48
C THR A 84 0.08 -18.27 -2.89
N LEU A 85 -0.35 -17.01 -2.76
CA LEU A 85 -1.70 -16.57 -3.14
C LEU A 85 -1.69 -15.96 -4.53
N THR A 86 -2.24 -16.69 -5.49
CA THR A 86 -2.41 -16.26 -6.90
C THR A 86 -3.41 -15.11 -7.08
N LYS A 87 -4.22 -14.82 -6.05
CA LYS A 87 -5.14 -13.68 -6.03
C LYS A 87 -4.47 -12.49 -5.32
N THR A 88 -3.99 -11.53 -6.11
CA THR A 88 -3.26 -10.34 -5.65
C THR A 88 -4.12 -9.12 -5.34
N ASP A 89 -5.44 -9.27 -5.45
CA ASP A 89 -6.39 -8.16 -5.39
C ASP A 89 -7.77 -8.62 -4.91
N CYS A 90 -8.34 -7.81 -4.03
CA CYS A 90 -9.75 -7.84 -3.64
C CYS A 90 -10.41 -6.62 -4.27
N LEU A 91 -10.73 -6.75 -5.56
CA LEU A 91 -11.45 -5.73 -6.33
C LEU A 91 -12.82 -5.47 -5.71
N LEU A 92 -13.17 -4.20 -5.58
CA LEU A 92 -14.57 -3.79 -5.47
C LEU A 92 -15.15 -3.82 -6.88
N LEU A 93 -16.00 -4.82 -7.14
CA LEU A 93 -16.81 -4.97 -8.35
C LEU A 93 -18.06 -4.09 -8.26
#